data_AF-A0A941MKG8-F1
#
_entry.id   AF-A0A941MKG8-F1
#
_cell.length_a   1.000
_cell.length_b   1.000
_cell.length_c   1.000
_cell.angle_alpha   90.00
_cell.angle_beta   90.00
_cell.angle_gamma   90.00
#
_symmetry.space_group_name_H-M   'P 1'
#
loop_
_entity.id
_entity.type
_entity.pdbx_description
1 polymer ?
#
loop_
_entity_poly.entity_id
_entity_poly.type
_entity_poly.pdbx_seq_one_letter_code
_entity_poly.pdbx_strand_id
1 'polypeptide(L)' 'MLAELRRSGQGKRMVIGDLSQRSPNTSLVQVLLEAFSIRDKMLSDTTDSLNDITPGMTKSKGRH' A
#
# COMPACT_ATOMS: atom_id res chain seq x y z
N MET A 1 -1.41 -25.05 -13.58
CA MET A 1 -1.94 -25.56 -12.30
C MET A 1 -3.31 -24.91 -12.09
N LEU A 2 -4.38 -25.70 -11.91
CA LEU A 2 -5.77 -25.24 -11.98
C LEU A 2 -6.24 -24.70 -10.62
N ALA A 3 -6.78 -23.47 -10.59
CA ALA A 3 -7.39 -22.90 -9.40
C ALA A 3 -8.74 -23.58 -9.14
N GLU A 4 -8.98 -24.05 -7.91
CA GLU A 4 -10.22 -24.72 -7.55
C GLU A 4 -11.25 -23.72 -7.04
N LEU A 5 -12.47 -23.76 -7.59
CA LEU A 5 -13.54 -22.83 -7.26
C LEU A 5 -14.53 -23.49 -6.30
N ARG A 6 -14.47 -23.15 -5.01
CA ARG A 6 -15.39 -23.70 -3.99
C ARG A 6 -16.52 -22.71 -3.72
N ARG A 7 -17.72 -23.20 -3.43
CA ARG A 7 -18.88 -22.33 -3.11
C ARG A 7 -18.95 -22.05 -1.61
N SER A 8 -19.23 -20.80 -1.24
CA SER A 8 -19.52 -20.40 0.14
C SER A 8 -20.96 -19.88 0.22
N GLY A 9 -21.91 -20.79 0.45
CA GLY A 9 -23.35 -20.49 0.47
C GLY A 9 -23.99 -20.34 -0.92
N GLN A 10 -25.27 -19.94 -0.96
CA GLN A 10 -25.99 -19.74 -2.23
C GLN A 10 -25.39 -18.56 -3.02
N GLY A 11 -24.88 -18.85 -4.22
CA GLY A 11 -24.46 -17.85 -5.19
C GLY A 11 -23.02 -17.34 -5.07
N LYS A 12 -22.32 -17.51 -3.94
CA LYS A 12 -20.95 -16.99 -3.78
C LYS A 12 -19.90 -18.05 -4.13
N ARG A 13 -18.95 -17.69 -4.99
CA ARG A 13 -17.83 -18.54 -5.41
C ARG A 13 -16.55 -18.00 -4.77
N MET A 14 -15.78 -18.88 -4.15
CA MET A 14 -14.50 -18.61 -3.51
C MET A 14 -13.41 -19.31 -4.32
N VAL A 15 -12.43 -18.55 -4.79
CA VAL A 15 -11.26 -19.10 -5.46
C VAL A 15 -10.30 -19.59 -4.38
N ILE A 16 -10.05 -20.88 -4.33
CA ILE A 16 -9.02 -21.46 -3.47
C ILE A 16 -7.83 -21.76 -4.38
N GLY A 17 -6.91 -20.80 -4.42
CA GLY A 17 -5.57 -21.01 -4.93
C GLY A 17 -4.68 -21.54 -3.81
N ASP A 18 -3.66 -22.30 -4.17
CA ASP A 18 -2.62 -22.68 -3.24
C ASP A 18 -1.87 -21.41 -2.78
N LEU A 19 -2.16 -20.94 -1.57
CA LEU A 19 -1.49 -19.81 -0.93
C LEU A 19 -0.01 -20.13 -0.61
N SER A 20 0.37 -21.40 -0.70
CA SER A 20 1.63 -21.90 -0.15
C SER A 20 2.83 -21.89 -1.11
N GLN A 21 2.73 -21.41 -2.34
CA GLN A 21 3.88 -21.42 -3.27
C GLN A 21 4.05 -20.18 -4.16
N ARG A 22 3.64 -18.99 -3.70
CA ARG A 22 4.22 -17.77 -4.29
C ARG A 22 5.29 -17.24 -3.36
N SER A 23 6.49 -17.83 -3.45
CA SER A 23 7.67 -17.16 -2.92
C SER A 23 7.68 -15.73 -3.47
N PRO A 24 7.78 -14.70 -2.63
CA PRO A 24 7.80 -13.34 -3.12
C PRO A 24 8.91 -13.21 -4.15
N ASN A 25 8.60 -12.61 -5.29
CA ASN A 25 9.59 -12.40 -6.34
C ASN A 25 10.72 -11.55 -5.75
N THR A 26 11.92 -12.13 -5.64
CA THR A 26 13.07 -11.50 -4.98
C THR A 26 13.45 -10.17 -5.62
N SER A 27 13.32 -10.05 -6.95
CA SER A 27 13.55 -8.79 -7.66
C SER A 27 12.53 -7.73 -7.29
N LEU A 28 11.24 -8.10 -7.16
CA LEU A 28 10.21 -7.16 -6.71
C LEU A 28 10.46 -6.68 -5.28
N VAL A 29 10.88 -7.59 -4.38
CA VAL A 29 11.24 -7.24 -3.00
C VAL A 29 12.40 -6.26 -2.98
N GLN A 30 13.44 -6.49 -3.80
CA GLN A 30 14.58 -5.58 -3.91
C GLN A 30 14.17 -4.17 -4.37
N VAL A 31 13.33 -4.08 -5.41
CA VAL A 31 12.83 -2.79 -5.91
C VAL A 31 12.03 -2.05 -4.84
N LEU A 32 11.19 -2.77 -4.08
CA LEU A 32 10.41 -2.16 -2.99
C LEU A 32 11.31 -1.64 -1.87
N LEU A 33 12.34 -2.41 -1.49
CA LEU A 33 13.31 -2.00 -0.47
C LEU A 33 14.09 -0.75 -0.92
N GLU A 34 14.53 -0.71 -2.18
CA GLU A 34 15.21 0.45 -2.74
C GLU A 34 14.31 1.69 -2.75
N ALA A 35 13.05 1.55 -3.18
CA ALA A 35 12.08 2.64 -3.17
C ALA A 35 11.85 3.20 -1.76
N PHE A 36 11.75 2.34 -0.75
CA PHE A 36 11.64 2.78 0.65
C PHE A 36 12.91 3.47 1.14
N SER A 37 14.09 2.97 0.80
CA SER A 37 15.35 3.62 1.16
C SER A 37 15.49 5.02 0.55
N ILE A 38 15.05 5.20 -0.71
CA ILE A 38 15.06 6.52 -1.37
C ILE A 38 14.08 7.46 -0.68
N ARG A 39 12.87 7.00 -0.38
CA ARG A 39 11.87 7.78 0.36
C ARG A 39 12.42 8.21 1.71
N ASP A 40 12.99 7.30 2.48
CA ASP A 40 13.47 7.59 3.83
C ASP A 40 14.63 8.58 3.82
N LYS A 41 15.52 8.48 2.81
CA LYS A 41 16.59 9.48 2.58
C LYS A 41 16.01 10.85 2.20
N MET A 42 15.03 10.89 1.29
CA MET A 42 14.36 12.13 0.90
C MET A 42 13.67 12.80 2.10
N LEU A 43 13.04 12.00 2.96
CA LEU A 43 12.36 12.49 4.15
C LEU A 43 13.35 12.87 5.27
N SER A 44 14.51 12.20 5.39
CA SER A 44 15.52 12.56 6.39
C SER A 44 16.24 13.87 6.08
N ASP A 45 16.33 14.22 4.79
CA ASP A 45 16.94 15.47 4.33
C ASP A 45 16.00 16.68 4.49
N THR A 46 14.74 16.44 4.91
CA THR A 46 13.74 17.49 5.15
C THR A 46 13.62 17.75 6.65
N THR A 47 14.05 18.93 7.11
CA THR A 47 13.82 19.39 8.50
C THR A 47 12.43 19.96 8.72
N ASP A 48 11.68 20.19 7.64
CA ASP A 48 10.37 20.82 7.68
C ASP A 48 9.34 19.81 8.20
N SER A 49 8.69 20.16 9.30
CA SER A 49 7.54 19.42 9.80
C SER A 49 6.40 19.55 8.78
N LEU A 50 5.53 18.54 8.65
CA LEU A 50 4.29 18.67 7.87
C LEU A 50 3.44 19.88 8.32
N ASN A 51 3.58 20.29 9.59
CA ASN A 51 2.97 21.51 10.12
C ASN A 51 3.60 22.79 9.55
N ASP A 52 4.89 22.78 9.21
CA ASP A 52 5.61 23.94 8.65
C ASP A 52 5.27 24.15 7.16
N ILE A 53 4.83 23.09 6.47
CA ILE A 53 4.38 23.13 5.07
C ILE A 53 2.94 23.68 4.95
N THR A 54 2.16 23.67 6.05
CA THR A 54 0.76 24.14 6.06
C THR A 54 0.50 25.38 6.93
N PRO A 55 1.19 26.52 6.73
CA PRO A 55 0.87 27.73 7.48
C PRO A 55 -0.46 28.38 7.05
N GLY A 56 -1.15 27.88 6.01
CA GLY A 56 -2.26 28.60 5.37
C GLY A 56 -3.53 27.83 5.00
N MET A 57 -3.66 26.53 5.30
CA MET A 57 -4.93 25.82 5.05
C MET A 57 -5.85 25.92 6.26
N THR A 58 -6.28 27.15 6.60
CA THR A 58 -7.45 27.32 7.44
C THR A 58 -8.65 26.75 6.68
N LYS A 59 -9.30 25.73 7.24
CA LYS A 59 -10.56 25.25 6.70
C LYS A 59 -11.55 26.41 6.80
N SER A 60 -11.99 26.94 5.66
CA SER A 60 -13.20 27.77 5.66
C SER A 60 -14.34 26.86 6.11
N LYS A 61 -14.77 27.04 7.36
CA LYS A 61 -16.00 26.41 7.84
C LYS A 61 -17.12 27.12 7.10
N GLY A 62 -17.54 26.55 5.97
CA GLY A 62 -18.65 27.05 5.18
C GLY A 62 -19.81 27.35 6.10
N ARG A 63 -20.20 28.62 6.14
CA ARG A 63 -21.36 29.09 6.88
C ARG A 63 -22.49 29.15 5.87
N HIS A 64 -23.31 28.11 5.81
CA HIS A 64 -24.69 28.13 5.35
C HIS A 64 -25.41 26.87 5.84
#